data_AF-A0A938CVH1-F1
#
_entry.id   AF-A0A938CVH1-F1
#
_cell.length_a   1.000
_cell.length_b   1.000
_cell.length_c   1.000
_cell.angle_alpha   90.00
_cell.angle_beta   90.00
_cell.angle_gamma   90.00
#
_symmetry.space_group_name_H-M   'P 1'
#
loop_
_entity.id
_entity.type
_entity.pdbx_description
1 polymer ?
#
loop_
_entity_poly.entity_id
_entity_poly.type
_entity_poly.pdbx_seq_one_letter_code
_entity_poly.pdbx_strand_id
1 'polypeptide(L)'
;MTARGSLQSAFYPGTVVHSRLRPRRHRLRYSVVSALIDLDELATLDREVRFFGYNRFAPVSFHDADHGPGDGTLLRAWVAGELRRAGIPGELGAIRVLCYPRLWGYVFNPLSVFFCHKP
;
A
#
# COMPACT_ATOMS: atom_id res chain seq x y z
N MET A 1 19.49 -5.25 22.61
CA MET A 1 19.61 -3.86 22.11
C MET A 1 19.47 -3.92 20.60
N THR A 2 18.23 -4.04 20.10
CA THR A 2 17.94 -4.17 18.66
C THR A 2 18.18 -2.83 18.00
N ALA A 3 19.04 -2.81 16.97
CA ALA A 3 19.23 -1.65 16.13
C ALA A 3 17.86 -1.20 15.61
N ARG A 4 17.43 0.03 15.92
CA ARG A 4 16.31 0.66 15.23
C ARG A 4 16.78 0.93 13.81
N GLY A 5 16.61 -0.06 12.92
CA GLY A 5 16.66 0.20 11.49
C GLY A 5 15.63 1.28 11.17
N SER A 6 16.00 2.26 10.35
CA SER A 6 15.05 3.26 9.87
C SER A 6 13.94 2.53 9.09
N LEU A 7 12.68 2.77 9.46
CA LEU A 7 11.53 2.32 8.66
C LEU A 7 11.66 2.89 7.23
N GLN A 8 11.33 2.06 6.26
CA GLN A 8 11.31 2.39 4.83
C GLN A 8 9.92 2.79 4.34
N SER A 9 8.89 2.56 5.17
CA SER A 9 7.52 2.99 4.91
C SER A 9 7.35 4.50 5.12
N ALA A 10 6.61 5.16 4.23
CA ALA A 10 6.39 6.60 4.27
C ALA A 10 5.06 7.05 3.61
N PHE A 11 4.58 8.22 4.02
CA PHE A 11 3.47 8.91 3.35
C PHE A 11 3.99 9.91 2.32
N TYR A 12 3.36 9.94 1.15
CA TYR A 12 3.67 10.82 0.05
C TYR A 12 2.48 11.75 -0.20
N PRO A 13 2.63 13.06 0.05
CA PRO A 13 1.62 14.03 -0.35
C PRO A 13 1.61 14.15 -1.88
N GLY A 14 0.42 14.22 -2.45
CA GLY A 14 0.24 14.29 -3.89
C GLY A 14 -0.94 15.18 -4.27
N THR A 15 -1.09 15.39 -5.58
CA THR A 15 -2.26 16.03 -6.17
C THR A 15 -2.80 15.12 -7.25
N VAL A 16 -4.09 14.79 -7.17
CA VAL A 16 -4.80 14.11 -8.25
C VAL A 16 -5.61 15.12 -9.03
N VAL A 17 -5.60 14.96 -10.35
CA VAL A 17 -6.38 15.77 -11.28
C VAL A 17 -7.23 14.86 -12.14
N HIS A 18 -8.55 14.97 -12.02
CA HIS A 18 -9.49 14.34 -12.94
C HIS A 18 -9.91 15.37 -13.98
N SER A 19 -9.58 15.12 -15.25
CA SER A 19 -9.96 15.98 -16.37
C SER A 19 -10.85 15.22 -17.33
N ARG A 20 -12.11 15.63 -17.46
CA ARG A 20 -13.04 15.14 -18.47
C ARG A 20 -13.14 16.16 -19.60
N LEU A 21 -12.92 15.73 -20.84
CA LEU A 21 -12.87 16.63 -22.00
C LEU A 21 -14.21 16.75 -22.75
N ARG A 22 -15.09 15.75 -22.65
CA ARG A 22 -16.41 15.72 -23.30
C ARG A 22 -17.49 15.15 -22.37
N PRO A 23 -18.77 15.54 -22.50
CA PRO A 23 -19.30 16.54 -23.44
C PRO A 23 -19.02 17.99 -23.03
N ARG A 24 -18.73 18.25 -21.75
CA ARG A 24 -18.23 19.54 -21.24
C ARG A 24 -16.89 19.33 -20.54
N ARG A 25 -15.99 20.30 -20.66
CA ARG A 25 -14.70 20.29 -19.97
C ARG A 25 -14.93 20.46 -18.47
N HIS A 26 -14.58 19.45 -17.69
CA HIS A 26 -14.59 19.50 -16.23
C HIS A 26 -13.22 19.09 -15.72
N ARG A 27 -12.67 19.85 -14.77
CA ARG A 27 -11.37 19.58 -14.16
C ARG A 27 -11.50 19.70 -12.66
N LEU A 28 -11.36 18.57 -11.98
CA LEU A 28 -11.30 18.51 -10.53
C LEU A 28 -9.84 18.29 -10.12
N ARG A 29 -9.34 19.08 -9.18
CA ARG A 29 -8.00 18.95 -8.60
C ARG A 29 -8.15 18.88 -7.09
N TYR A 30 -7.54 17.89 -6.46
CA TYR A 30 -7.57 17.74 -5.01
C TYR A 30 -6.27 17.15 -4.48
N SER A 31 -5.96 17.49 -3.24
CA SER A 31 -4.82 16.95 -2.51
C SER A 31 -5.11 15.54 -2.04
N VAL A 32 -4.10 14.70 -2.09
CA VAL A 32 -4.16 13.31 -1.68
C VAL A 32 -2.94 12.95 -0.85
N VAL A 33 -3.02 11.85 -0.09
CA VAL A 33 -1.88 11.24 0.57
C VAL A 33 -1.88 9.75 0.20
N SER A 34 -0.83 9.31 -0.47
CA SER A 34 -0.56 7.89 -0.71
C SER A 34 0.43 7.37 0.32
N ALA A 35 0.31 6.10 0.70
CA ALA A 35 1.24 5.41 1.57
C ALA A 35 2.11 4.47 0.73
N LEU A 36 3.43 4.56 0.88
CA LEU A 36 4.36 3.51 0.46
C LEU A 36 4.65 2.68 1.71
N ILE A 37 4.22 1.43 1.72
CA ILE A 37 4.35 0.54 2.87
C ILE A 37 5.21 -0.64 2.48
N ASP A 38 6.25 -0.91 3.26
CA ASP A 38 7.02 -2.15 3.17
C ASP A 38 6.25 -3.27 3.87
N LEU A 39 5.95 -4.34 3.14
CA LEU A 39 5.12 -5.44 3.66
C LEU A 39 5.79 -6.16 4.83
N ASP A 40 7.13 -6.17 4.88
CA ASP A 40 7.88 -6.79 5.98
C ASP A 40 7.86 -5.92 7.25
N GLU A 41 7.46 -4.65 7.15
CA GLU A 41 7.36 -3.70 8.28
C GLU A 41 5.98 -3.66 8.94
N LEU A 42 4.93 -4.21 8.32
CA LEU A 42 3.53 -4.06 8.75
C LEU A 42 3.29 -4.39 10.24
N ALA A 43 3.86 -5.50 10.72
CA ALA A 43 3.75 -5.90 12.13
C ALA A 43 4.46 -4.92 13.08
N THR A 44 5.56 -4.32 12.64
CA THR A 44 6.30 -3.33 13.41
C THR A 44 5.55 -2.00 13.43
N LEU A 45 5.01 -1.57 12.29
CA LEU A 45 4.19 -0.37 12.17
C LEU A 45 2.95 -0.46 13.06
N ASP A 46 2.26 -1.60 13.08
CA ASP A 46 1.08 -1.83 13.92
C ASP A 46 1.36 -1.67 15.42
N ARG A 47 2.55 -2.08 15.85
CA ARG A 47 2.99 -2.03 17.25
C ARG A 47 3.54 -0.66 17.66
N GLU A 48 4.27 0.02 16.77
CA GLU A 48 5.10 1.16 17.13
C GLU A 48 4.55 2.51 16.64
N VAL A 49 3.75 2.53 15.57
CA VAL A 49 3.17 3.76 15.02
C VAL A 49 1.78 4.00 15.60
N ARG A 50 1.67 5.02 16.45
CA ARG A 50 0.36 5.41 17.02
C ARG A 50 -0.64 5.71 15.90
N PHE A 51 -1.87 5.25 16.09
CA PHE A 51 -2.99 5.39 15.16
C PHE A 51 -2.87 4.63 13.83
N PHE A 52 -1.80 3.84 13.64
CA PHE A 52 -1.72 2.86 12.57
C PHE A 52 -2.33 1.53 13.02
N GLY A 53 -2.92 0.79 12.07
CA GLY A 53 -3.47 -0.54 12.30
C GLY A 53 -3.23 -1.47 11.11
N TYR A 54 -2.74 -2.68 11.36
CA TYR A 54 -2.65 -3.74 10.35
C TYR A 54 -3.76 -4.78 10.55
N ASN A 55 -4.59 -5.01 9.53
CA ASN A 55 -5.75 -5.93 9.56
C ASN A 55 -6.70 -5.70 10.75
N ARG A 56 -6.77 -4.47 11.26
CA ARG A 56 -7.66 -4.04 12.34
C ARG A 56 -8.07 -2.58 12.15
N PHE A 57 -9.12 -2.17 12.85
CA PHE A 57 -9.57 -0.78 12.84
C PHE A 57 -8.55 0.14 13.54
N ALA A 58 -8.21 1.25 12.90
CA ALA A 58 -7.43 2.37 13.42
C ALA A 58 -7.72 3.63 12.57
N PRO A 59 -7.39 4.85 13.03
CA PRO A 59 -7.56 6.07 12.22
C PRO A 59 -6.89 5.99 10.84
N VAL A 60 -5.70 5.37 10.78
CA VAL A 60 -5.09 4.94 9.52
C VAL A 60 -4.88 3.43 9.60
N SER A 61 -5.43 2.67 8.66
CA SER A 61 -5.24 1.21 8.67
C SER A 61 -4.95 0.62 7.30
N PHE A 62 -4.15 -0.43 7.28
CA PHE A 62 -3.83 -1.24 6.12
C PHE A 62 -4.44 -2.63 6.29
N HIS A 63 -5.23 -3.07 5.31
CA HIS A 63 -5.90 -4.38 5.35
C HIS A 63 -5.51 -5.16 4.10
N ASP A 64 -5.05 -6.39 4.23
CA ASP A 64 -4.68 -7.22 3.08
C ASP A 64 -5.86 -7.39 2.11
N ALA A 65 -7.09 -7.48 2.64
CA ALA A 65 -8.32 -7.60 1.87
C ALA A 65 -8.64 -6.37 1.00
N ASP A 66 -7.96 -5.24 1.17
CA ASP A 66 -8.11 -4.07 0.28
C ASP A 66 -7.25 -4.17 -0.99
N HIS A 67 -6.40 -5.19 -1.08
CA HIS A 67 -5.38 -5.33 -2.08
C HIS A 67 -5.35 -6.74 -2.68
N GLY A 68 -4.67 -6.87 -3.81
CA GLY A 68 -4.50 -8.14 -4.51
C GLY A 68 -5.83 -8.86 -4.79
N PRO A 69 -6.00 -10.11 -4.34
CA PRO A 69 -7.21 -10.90 -4.60
C PRO A 69 -8.43 -10.44 -3.80
N GLY A 70 -8.25 -9.60 -2.77
CA GLY A 70 -9.34 -9.08 -1.95
C GLY A 70 -9.94 -10.09 -0.95
N ASP A 71 -9.27 -11.21 -0.71
CA ASP A 71 -9.74 -12.29 0.19
C ASP A 71 -9.03 -12.32 1.55
N GLY A 72 -8.10 -11.39 1.79
CA GLY A 72 -7.30 -11.32 3.03
C GLY A 72 -6.05 -12.21 3.02
N THR A 73 -5.71 -12.84 1.89
CA THR A 73 -4.43 -13.54 1.73
C THR A 73 -3.26 -12.59 1.97
N LEU A 74 -2.23 -13.06 2.70
CA LEU A 74 -1.01 -12.29 2.94
C LEU A 74 -0.40 -11.82 1.61
N LEU A 75 -0.30 -10.50 1.44
CA LEU A 75 0.08 -9.90 0.15
C LEU A 75 1.47 -10.32 -0.31
N ARG A 76 2.42 -10.51 0.60
CA ARG A 76 3.78 -10.99 0.26
C ARG A 76 3.73 -12.35 -0.45
N ALA A 77 2.92 -13.27 0.08
CA ALA A 77 2.74 -14.60 -0.51
C ALA A 77 2.01 -14.54 -1.84
N TRP A 78 0.97 -13.71 -1.94
CA TRP A 78 0.23 -13.49 -3.17
C TRP A 78 1.13 -12.90 -4.27
N VAL A 79 1.86 -11.81 -4.01
CA VAL A 79 2.80 -11.19 -4.95
C VAL A 79 3.85 -12.19 -5.42
N ALA A 80 4.40 -13.00 -4.51
CA ALA A 80 5.33 -14.06 -4.88
C ALA A 80 4.71 -15.11 -5.81
N GLY A 81 3.43 -15.42 -5.65
CA GLY A 81 2.67 -16.28 -6.56
C GLY A 81 2.50 -15.65 -7.93
N GLU A 82 2.13 -14.37 -7.99
CA GLU A 82 1.95 -13.63 -9.24
C GLU A 82 3.25 -13.49 -10.04
N LEU A 83 4.38 -13.20 -9.38
CA LEU A 83 5.69 -13.12 -10.04
C LEU A 83 6.12 -14.46 -10.64
N ARG A 84 5.86 -15.57 -9.95
CA ARG A 84 6.11 -16.92 -10.50
C ARG A 84 5.24 -17.21 -11.71
N ARG A 85 3.94 -16.88 -11.65
CA ARG A 85 3.00 -17.04 -12.78
C ARG A 85 3.42 -16.20 -13.99
N ALA A 86 4.00 -15.02 -13.75
CA ALA A 86 4.54 -14.15 -14.79
C ALA A 86 5.90 -14.61 -15.36
N GLY A 87 6.45 -15.73 -14.89
CA GLY A 87 7.75 -16.23 -15.37
C GLY A 87 8.96 -15.45 -14.81
N ILE A 88 8.80 -14.80 -13.65
CA ILE A 88 9.86 -14.09 -12.93
C ILE A 88 10.19 -14.85 -11.64
N PRO A 89 10.83 -16.04 -11.73
CA PRO A 89 11.24 -16.79 -10.55
C PRO A 89 12.48 -16.15 -9.90
N GLY A 90 12.64 -16.35 -8.60
CA GLY A 90 13.82 -15.91 -7.86
C GLY A 90 13.53 -15.67 -6.39
N GLU A 91 14.58 -15.39 -5.64
CA GLU A 91 14.45 -14.85 -4.29
C GLU A 91 13.88 -13.43 -4.35
N LEU A 92 12.94 -13.15 -3.46
CA LEU A 92 12.30 -11.84 -3.34
C LEU A 92 12.89 -11.11 -2.15
N GLY A 93 13.45 -9.94 -2.42
CA GLY A 93 13.80 -8.96 -1.40
C GLY A 93 12.55 -8.25 -0.87
N ALA A 94 12.72 -6.98 -0.52
CA ALA A 94 11.62 -6.15 -0.03
C ALA A 94 10.49 -6.03 -1.07
N ILE A 95 9.25 -6.05 -0.56
CA ILE A 95 8.06 -5.77 -1.36
C ILE A 95 7.37 -4.57 -0.76
N ARG A 96 7.23 -3.51 -1.55
CA ARG A 96 6.59 -2.26 -1.12
C ARG A 96 5.35 -2.00 -1.92
N VAL A 97 4.29 -1.55 -1.26
CA VAL A 97 3.04 -1.20 -1.92
C VAL A 97 2.78 0.30 -1.80
N LEU A 98 2.57 0.96 -2.94
CA LEU A 98 2.06 2.33 -2.99
C LEU A 98 0.54 2.28 -3.18
N CYS A 99 -0.19 2.77 -2.19
CA CYS A 99 -1.65 2.69 -2.18
C CYS A 99 -2.28 3.81 -1.35
N TYR A 100 -3.62 3.83 -1.30
CA TYR A 100 -4.37 4.64 -0.35
C TYR A 100 -4.80 3.76 0.82
N PRO A 101 -4.30 4.00 2.05
CA PRO A 101 -4.74 3.25 3.21
C PRO A 101 -6.19 3.61 3.57
N ARG A 102 -6.80 2.82 4.44
CA ARG A 102 -8.07 3.21 5.04
C ARG A 102 -7.87 4.41 5.95
N LEU A 103 -8.80 5.36 5.89
CA LEU A 103 -8.91 6.46 6.84
C LEU A 103 -10.23 6.32 7.58
N TRP A 104 -10.16 6.18 8.91
CA TRP A 104 -11.32 5.96 9.77
C TRP A 104 -12.22 4.79 9.30
N GLY A 105 -11.62 3.73 8.78
CA GLY A 105 -12.31 2.55 8.25
C GLY A 105 -12.82 2.68 6.81
N TYR A 106 -12.83 3.88 6.22
CA TYR A 106 -13.20 4.10 4.83
C TYR A 106 -12.00 3.93 3.90
N VAL A 107 -12.21 3.26 2.78
CA VAL A 107 -11.17 3.05 1.76
C VAL A 107 -11.67 3.53 0.40
N PHE A 108 -10.87 4.38 -0.24
CA PHE A 108 -11.01 4.70 -1.64
C PHE A 108 -9.63 4.52 -2.28
N ASN A 109 -9.31 3.26 -2.58
CA ASN A 109 -8.02 2.88 -3.14
C ASN A 109 -8.17 2.58 -4.64
N PRO A 110 -7.92 3.56 -5.52
CA PRO A 110 -8.11 3.37 -6.96
C PRO A 110 -7.10 2.41 -7.58
N LEU A 111 -5.93 2.24 -6.95
CA LEU A 111 -4.84 1.40 -7.45
C LEU A 111 -3.84 1.09 -6.33
N SER A 112 -3.34 -0.14 -6.34
CA SER A 112 -2.17 -0.54 -5.54
C SER A 112 -1.03 -0.90 -6.47
N VAL A 113 0.12 -0.25 -6.31
CA VAL A 113 1.33 -0.52 -7.11
C VAL A 113 2.35 -1.24 -6.24
N PHE A 114 2.73 -2.45 -6.62
CA PHE A 114 3.71 -3.25 -5.90
C PHE A 114 5.10 -3.12 -6.55
N PHE A 115 6.05 -2.65 -5.76
CA PHE A 115 7.48 -2.58 -6.09
C PHE A 115 8.16 -3.81 -5.49
N CYS A 116 8.67 -4.68 -6.34
CA CYS A 116 9.33 -5.92 -5.94
C CYS A 116 10.84 -5.78 -6.20
N HIS A 117 11.64 -5.98 -5.16
CA HIS A 117 13.09 -5.82 -5.23
C HIS A 117 13.78 -7.20 -5.26
N LYS A 118 14.96 -7.24 -5.90
CA LYS A 118 15.90 -8.35 -5.70
C LYS A 118 16.54 -8.23 -4.31
N PRO A 119 17.04 -9.35 -3.74
CA PRO A 119 17.76 -9.35 -2.47
C PRO A 119 19.00 -8.44 -2.50
#